data_AF-A0A9C9JNI4-F1
#
_entry.id   AF-A0A9C9JNI4-F1
#
_cell.length_a   1.000
_cell.length_b   1.000
_cell.length_c   1.000
_cell.angle_alpha   90.00
_cell.angle_beta   90.00
_cell.angle_gamma   90.00
#
_symmetry.space_group_name_H-M   'P 1'
#
loop_
_entity.id
_entity.type
_entity.pdbx_description
1 polymer ?
#
loop_
_entity_poly.entity_id
_entity_poly.type
_entity_poly.pdbx_seq_one_letter_code
_entity_poly.pdbx_strand_id
1 'polypeptide(L)'
;DYINHLRASGLEKIQAIIQGGQVRLRPILMTTATTVLGLLPMALGMGDGAEIRTPMAITVIVGLITSTILTLVVIPTVYALVDRKN
;
A
#
# COMPACT_ATOMS: atom_id res chain seq x y z
N ASP A 1 -13.06 -3.74 10.62
CA ASP A 1 -14.50 -3.72 10.29
C ASP A 1 -14.90 -4.49 9.05
N TYR A 2 -14.40 -4.18 7.85
CA TYR A 2 -14.82 -4.88 6.62
C TYR A 2 -14.64 -6.42 6.67
N ILE A 3 -13.48 -6.91 7.14
CA ILE A 3 -13.24 -8.37 7.27
C ILE A 3 -14.16 -9.01 8.33
N ASN A 4 -14.45 -8.31 9.44
CA ASN A 4 -15.37 -8.81 10.47
C ASN A 4 -16.81 -8.86 9.95
N HIS A 5 -17.21 -7.89 9.12
CA HIS A 5 -18.49 -7.92 8.42
C HIS A 5 -18.59 -9.10 7.45
N LEU A 6 -17.54 -9.37 6.67
CA LEU A 6 -17.47 -10.53 5.78
C LEU A 6 -17.55 -11.86 6.56
N ARG A 7 -16.84 -11.95 7.69
CA ARG A 7 -16.94 -13.11 8.59
C ARG A 7 -18.36 -13.28 9.16
N ALA A 8 -19.03 -12.19 9.52
CA ALA A 8 -20.42 -12.22 10.00
C ALA A 8 -21.43 -12.65 8.92
N SER A 9 -21.11 -12.43 7.63
CA SER A 9 -21.89 -12.95 6.50
C SER A 9 -21.61 -14.42 6.14
N GLY A 10 -20.82 -15.14 6.94
CA GLY A 10 -20.57 -16.57 6.77
C GLY A 10 -19.42 -16.91 5.81
N LEU A 11 -18.66 -15.92 5.33
CA LEU A 11 -17.50 -16.15 4.47
C LEU A 11 -16.35 -16.81 5.25
N GLU A 12 -15.71 -17.78 4.61
CA GLU A 12 -14.53 -18.43 5.15
C GLU A 12 -13.42 -17.39 5.42
N LYS A 13 -12.80 -17.51 6.59
CA LYS A 13 -11.81 -16.55 7.12
C LYS A 13 -10.72 -16.14 6.13
N ILE A 14 -10.16 -17.11 5.40
CA ILE A 14 -9.14 -16.82 4.38
C ILE A 14 -9.73 -16.00 3.22
N GLN A 15 -10.94 -16.32 2.77
CA GLN A 15 -11.61 -15.59 1.70
C GLN A 15 -11.96 -14.15 2.14
N ALA A 16 -12.38 -13.96 3.38
CA ALA A 16 -12.64 -12.64 3.96
C ALA A 16 -11.37 -11.77 4.05
N ILE A 17 -10.23 -12.37 4.39
CA ILE A 17 -8.92 -11.70 4.41
C ILE A 17 -8.50 -11.30 3.00
N ILE A 18 -8.62 -12.21 2.03
CA ILE A 18 -8.26 -11.94 0.63
C ILE A 18 -9.14 -10.80 0.06
N GLN A 19 -10.46 -10.84 0.26
CA GLN A 19 -11.35 -9.77 -0.17
C GLN A 19 -11.05 -8.44 0.55
N GLY A 20 -10.83 -8.48 1.87
CA GLY A 20 -10.48 -7.28 2.62
C GLY A 20 -9.14 -6.66 2.19
N GLY A 21 -8.17 -7.51 1.83
CA GLY A 21 -6.91 -7.09 1.24
C GLY A 21 -7.11 -6.44 -0.14
N GLN A 22 -7.89 -7.05 -1.02
CA GLN A 22 -8.17 -6.51 -2.36
C GLN A 22 -8.89 -5.16 -2.33
N VAL A 23 -9.85 -4.96 -1.42
CA VAL A 23 -10.57 -3.69 -1.26
C VAL A 23 -9.64 -2.56 -0.83
N ARG A 24 -8.56 -2.87 -0.09
CA ARG A 24 -7.56 -1.87 0.33
C ARG A 24 -6.43 -1.69 -0.69
N LEU A 25 -6.08 -2.75 -1.42
CA LEU A 25 -5.04 -2.75 -2.43
C LEU A 25 -5.30 -1.70 -3.52
N ARG A 26 -6.54 -1.64 -4.04
CA ARG A 26 -6.91 -0.67 -5.09
C ARG A 26 -6.69 0.78 -4.65
N PRO A 27 -7.24 1.25 -3.51
CA PRO A 27 -6.97 2.58 -2.99
C PRO A 27 -5.50 2.89 -2.71
N ILE A 28 -4.75 1.95 -2.10
CA ILE A 28 -3.32 2.15 -1.76
C ILE A 28 -2.48 2.30 -3.03
N LEU A 29 -2.72 1.45 -4.03
CA LEU A 29 -2.02 1.54 -5.31
C LEU A 29 -2.39 2.83 -6.05
N MET A 30 -3.66 3.25 -6.00
CA MET A 30 -4.12 4.48 -6.63
C MET A 30 -3.38 5.70 -6.07
N THR A 31 -3.34 5.85 -4.73
CA THR A 31 -2.65 7.00 -4.12
C THR A 31 -1.14 6.94 -4.35
N THR A 32 -0.53 5.77 -4.21
CA THR A 32 0.90 5.58 -4.50
C THR A 32 1.22 5.98 -5.94
N ALA A 33 0.43 5.52 -6.91
CA ALA A 33 0.63 5.85 -8.32
C ALA A 33 0.45 7.35 -8.58
N THR A 34 -0.59 7.98 -8.02
CA THR A 34 -0.79 9.44 -8.13
C THR A 34 0.40 10.22 -7.60
N THR A 35 0.94 9.84 -6.43
CA THR A 35 2.11 10.52 -5.87
C THR A 35 3.38 10.30 -6.71
N VAL A 36 3.62 9.07 -7.16
CA VAL A 36 4.78 8.76 -8.02
C VAL A 36 4.72 9.55 -9.32
N LEU A 37 3.54 9.63 -9.97
CA LEU A 37 3.35 10.41 -11.18
C LEU A 37 3.52 11.92 -10.94
N GLY A 38 3.04 12.44 -9.80
CA GLY A 38 3.22 13.85 -9.43
C GLY A 38 4.68 14.24 -9.14
N LEU A 39 5.46 13.30 -8.61
CA LEU A 39 6.89 13.49 -8.31
C LEU A 39 7.80 13.12 -9.50
N LEU A 40 7.27 12.45 -10.52
CA LEU A 40 8.02 11.98 -11.68
C LEU A 40 8.85 13.08 -12.37
N PRO A 41 8.31 14.26 -12.73
CA PRO A 41 9.10 15.31 -13.39
C PRO A 41 10.22 15.85 -12.48
N MET A 42 9.98 15.92 -11.16
CA MET A 42 10.99 16.33 -10.18
C MET A 42 12.10 15.29 -10.04
N ALA A 43 11.75 14.00 -10.09
CA ALA A 43 12.69 12.89 -10.08
C ALA A 43 13.52 12.81 -11.38
N LEU A 44 12.99 13.29 -12.50
CA LEU A 44 13.73 13.40 -13.77
C LEU A 44 14.64 14.65 -13.84
N GLY A 45 14.66 15.47 -12.79
CA GLY A 45 15.52 16.65 -12.72
C GLY A 45 15.07 17.81 -13.62
N MET A 46 13.79 17.85 -13.99
CA MET A 46 13.23 18.95 -14.77
C MET A 46 12.94 20.16 -13.86
N GLY A 47 13.79 21.18 -13.91
CA GLY A 47 13.58 22.49 -13.27
C GLY A 47 14.76 22.98 -12.43
N ASP A 48 14.70 24.25 -12.02
CA ASP A 48 15.74 24.87 -11.18
C ASP A 48 15.79 24.23 -9.77
N GLY A 49 17.00 23.99 -9.27
CA GLY A 49 17.21 23.31 -7.98
C GLY A 49 16.99 21.79 -8.03
N ALA A 50 17.01 21.18 -9.23
CA ALA A 50 16.94 19.73 -9.43
C ALA A 50 17.97 18.95 -8.60
N GLU A 51 19.19 19.48 -8.43
CA GLU A 51 20.27 18.84 -7.69
C GLU A 51 19.90 18.43 -6.24
N ILE A 52 19.02 19.21 -5.59
CA ILE A 52 18.52 18.92 -4.23
C ILE A 52 17.16 18.22 -4.28
N ARG A 53 16.27 18.63 -5.20
CA ARG A 53 14.88 18.14 -5.26
C ARG A 53 14.77 16.72 -5.82
N THR A 54 15.62 16.37 -6.79
CA THR A 54 15.65 15.04 -7.40
C THR A 54 15.94 13.94 -6.39
N PRO A 55 17.00 13.98 -5.57
CA PRO A 55 17.25 12.93 -4.58
C PRO A 55 16.14 12.84 -3.51
N MET A 56 15.52 13.96 -3.13
CA MET A 56 14.34 13.96 -2.26
C MET A 56 13.15 13.24 -2.90
N ALA A 57 12.80 13.58 -4.15
CA ALA A 57 11.69 12.96 -4.88
C ALA A 57 11.90 11.44 -5.04
N ILE A 58 13.11 11.02 -5.39
CA ILE A 58 13.47 9.61 -5.53
C ILE A 58 13.31 8.88 -4.18
N THR A 59 13.79 9.48 -3.08
CA THR A 59 13.68 8.89 -1.74
C THR A 59 12.22 8.67 -1.34
N VAL A 60 11.34 9.64 -1.63
CA VAL A 60 9.90 9.53 -1.36
C VAL A 60 9.25 8.45 -2.23
N ILE A 61 9.56 8.41 -3.52
CA ILE A 61 9.03 7.39 -4.45
C ILE A 61 9.38 5.99 -3.97
N VAL A 62 10.66 5.75 -3.65
CA VAL A 62 11.13 4.45 -3.18
C VAL A 62 10.50 4.11 -1.82
N GLY A 63 10.48 5.06 -0.88
CA GLY A 63 9.87 4.87 0.43
C GLY A 63 8.39 4.50 0.36
N LEU A 64 7.63 5.13 -0.54
CA LEU A 64 6.22 4.80 -0.77
C LEU A 64 6.04 3.42 -1.38
N ILE A 65 6.83 3.06 -2.40
CA ILE A 65 6.77 1.73 -3.02
C ILE A 65 7.09 0.65 -1.98
N THR A 66 8.19 0.81 -1.23
CA THR A 66 8.59 -0.12 -0.18
C THR A 66 7.52 -0.22 0.91
N SER A 67 6.96 0.90 1.37
CA SER A 67 5.89 0.92 2.38
C SER A 67 4.62 0.24 1.87
N THR A 68 4.26 0.43 0.61
CA THR A 68 3.11 -0.23 -0.02
C THR A 68 3.31 -1.75 -0.08
N ILE A 69 4.48 -2.22 -0.53
CA ILE A 69 4.81 -3.66 -0.53
C ILE A 69 4.77 -4.21 0.89
N LEU A 70 5.42 -3.53 1.84
CA LEU A 70 5.46 -3.94 3.23
C LEU A 70 4.04 -4.03 3.81
N THR A 71 3.19 -3.04 3.56
CA THR A 71 1.79 -3.01 4.03
C THR A 71 0.98 -4.17 3.44
N LEU A 72 1.13 -4.44 2.15
CA LEU A 72 0.42 -5.51 1.45
C LEU A 72 0.86 -6.91 1.89
N VAL A 73 2.07 -7.07 2.43
CA VAL A 73 2.55 -8.33 3.00
C VAL A 73 2.22 -8.41 4.50
N VAL A 74 2.49 -7.35 5.26
CA VAL A 74 2.30 -7.31 6.71
C VAL A 74 0.84 -7.45 7.10
N ILE A 75 -0.09 -6.77 6.42
CA ILE A 75 -1.52 -6.88 6.74
C ILE A 75 -2.03 -8.33 6.66
N PRO A 76 -1.86 -9.08 5.54
CA PRO A 76 -2.32 -10.46 5.49
C PRO A 76 -1.55 -11.37 6.46
N THR A 77 -0.24 -11.16 6.67
CA THR A 77 0.55 -11.96 7.62
C THR A 77 0.09 -11.75 9.06
N VAL A 78 -0.11 -10.51 9.49
CA VAL A 78 -0.62 -10.18 10.84
C VAL A 78 -2.02 -10.73 11.03
N TYR A 79 -2.90 -10.61 10.03
CA TYR A 79 -4.25 -11.14 10.13
C TYR A 79 -4.26 -12.68 10.20
N ALA A 80 -3.40 -13.36 9.43
CA ALA A 80 -3.24 -14.81 9.51
C ALA A 80 -2.68 -15.28 10.87
N LEU A 81 -1.75 -14.52 11.47
CA LEU A 81 -1.15 -14.84 12.77
C LEU A 81 -2.09 -14.60 13.95
N VAL A 82 -2.75 -13.44 14.01
CA VAL A 82 -3.62 -13.05 15.13
C VAL A 82 -4.83 -13.97 15.22
N ASP A 83 -5.37 -14.39 14.08
CA ASP A 83 -6.56 -15.21 14.02
C ASP A 83 -6.23 -16.72 14.21
N ARG A 84 -4.96 -17.15 14.14
CA ARG A 84 -4.56 -18.55 14.45
C ARG A 84 -4.71 -18.89 15.95
N LYS A 85 -4.97 -17.90 16.82
CA LYS A 85 -5.05 -18.09 18.28
C LYS A 85 -6.48 -18.25 18.84
N ASN A 86 -7.53 -18.34 18.03
CA ASN A 86 -8.89 -18.66 18.49
C ASN A 86 -9.55 -19.73 17.61
#